data_AF-A0A0N1BSV0-F1
#
_entry.id   AF-A0A0N1BSV0-F1
#
_cell.length_a   1.000
_cell.length_b   1.000
_cell.length_c   1.000
_cell.angle_alpha   90.00
_cell.angle_beta   90.00
_cell.angle_gamma   90.00
#
_symmetry.space_group_name_H-M   'P 1'
#
loop_
_entity.id
_entity.type
_entity.pdbx_description
1 polymer ?
#
loop_
_entity_poly.entity_id
_entity_poly.type
_entity_poly.pdbx_seq_one_letter_code
_entity_poly.pdbx_strand_id
1 'polypeptide(L)'
;MRLQVADGTTENPSRLWAISDLHLSMSANRTGIEALPDHGADWLILAGDVAEKPDDLAWAFDLLSRRFARLIWVPGNHELWTVKGPDGAVLAGEAKYRAMVDVARTHGVVTPEDPYPVWEGACGPVLLGPLFLGFDYSFRPPEIKLETVLEWAWEKRLRSADETRLLSDPYLTRQDWCAARVAWTRARLEREVPAGMRTVLINHYPLRQDLVTLRRIPRFSPWCGTAATEDWHQRFNALACIHGHLHVPATHWRDGVRFEEVSLGYPRQWQPHGRGPDRALRLVLPL
;
A
#
# COMPACT_ATOMS: atom_id res chain seq x y z
N MET A 1 -47.60 -14.85 -19.15
CA MET A 1 -46.18 -15.14 -19.41
C MET A 1 -45.37 -14.25 -18.48
N ARG A 2 -44.99 -14.76 -17.30
CA ARG A 2 -44.20 -14.02 -16.30
C ARG A 2 -42.73 -14.15 -16.70
N LEU A 3 -42.09 -13.01 -16.96
CA LEU A 3 -40.64 -12.93 -17.10
C LEU A 3 -40.02 -13.24 -15.73
N GLN A 4 -39.26 -14.34 -15.67
CA GLN A 4 -38.34 -14.59 -14.57
C GLN A 4 -37.24 -13.54 -14.62
N VAL A 5 -37.21 -12.67 -13.61
CA VAL A 5 -36.01 -11.91 -13.28
C VAL A 5 -35.05 -12.92 -12.67
N ALA A 6 -33.91 -13.14 -13.31
CA ALA A 6 -32.83 -13.89 -12.72
C ALA A 6 -32.30 -13.08 -11.53
N ASP A 7 -32.54 -13.55 -10.31
CA ASP A 7 -31.81 -13.13 -9.13
C ASP A 7 -30.34 -13.52 -9.34
N GLY A 8 -29.57 -12.59 -9.91
CA GLY A 8 -28.12 -12.64 -9.82
C GLY A 8 -27.76 -12.45 -8.36
N THR A 9 -27.51 -13.55 -7.65
CA THR A 9 -26.86 -13.51 -6.35
C THR A 9 -25.52 -12.80 -6.56
N THR A 10 -25.43 -11.54 -6.15
CA THR A 10 -24.15 -10.92 -5.88
C THR A 10 -23.56 -11.72 -4.72
N GLU A 11 -22.68 -12.67 -5.01
CA GLU A 11 -21.96 -13.39 -3.96
C GLU A 11 -21.20 -12.33 -3.16
N ASN A 12 -21.60 -12.13 -1.90
CA ASN A 12 -20.88 -11.26 -0.99
C ASN A 12 -19.42 -11.70 -0.94
N PRO A 13 -18.45 -10.77 -0.89
CA PRO A 13 -17.06 -11.14 -0.90
C PRO A 13 -16.74 -12.08 0.26
N SER A 14 -16.22 -13.26 -0.06
CA SER A 14 -16.00 -14.28 0.96
C SER A 14 -14.80 -13.93 1.83
N ARG A 15 -13.76 -13.32 1.23
CA ARG A 15 -12.51 -12.94 1.88
C ARG A 15 -11.95 -11.62 1.33
N LEU A 16 -11.19 -10.94 2.17
CA LEU A 16 -10.33 -9.81 1.81
C LEU A 16 -8.89 -10.25 1.98
N TRP A 17 -8.14 -10.30 0.88
CA TRP A 17 -6.72 -10.62 0.86
C TRP A 17 -5.86 -9.36 0.74
N ALA A 18 -4.58 -9.47 1.07
CA ALA A 18 -3.61 -8.41 0.85
C ALA A 18 -2.24 -8.94 0.44
N ILE A 19 -1.56 -8.18 -0.41
CA ILE A 19 -0.16 -8.38 -0.80
C ILE A 19 0.44 -7.02 -1.20
N SER A 20 1.75 -6.85 -1.06
CA SER A 20 2.48 -5.67 -1.53
C SER A 20 3.83 -6.06 -2.11
N ASP A 21 4.58 -5.06 -2.61
CA ASP A 21 5.96 -5.22 -3.01
C ASP A 21 6.12 -6.31 -4.09
N LEU A 22 5.22 -6.27 -5.09
CA LEU A 22 5.23 -7.22 -6.22
C LEU A 22 6.41 -6.98 -7.15
N HIS A 23 6.91 -5.75 -7.25
CA HIS A 23 8.10 -5.38 -8.03
C HIS A 23 8.10 -6.03 -9.43
N LEU A 24 7.06 -5.78 -10.22
CA LEU A 24 6.78 -6.51 -11.47
C LEU A 24 7.81 -6.31 -12.59
N SER A 25 8.75 -5.38 -12.43
CA SER A 25 9.96 -5.31 -13.26
C SER A 25 10.85 -6.55 -13.12
N MET A 26 10.69 -7.32 -12.04
CA MET A 26 11.35 -8.60 -11.81
C MET A 26 10.57 -9.72 -12.49
N SER A 27 11.15 -10.32 -13.53
CA SER A 27 10.50 -11.39 -14.31
C SER A 27 9.97 -12.54 -13.46
N ALA A 28 10.72 -12.99 -12.45
CA ALA A 28 10.28 -14.06 -11.56
C ALA A 28 9.06 -13.68 -10.70
N ASN A 29 8.94 -12.42 -10.28
CA ASN A 29 7.75 -11.96 -9.57
C ASN A 29 6.55 -11.88 -10.53
N ARG A 30 6.77 -11.36 -11.74
CA ARG A 30 5.74 -11.30 -12.78
C ARG A 30 5.16 -12.69 -13.09
N THR A 31 6.02 -13.68 -13.34
CA THR A 31 5.61 -15.07 -13.56
C THR A 31 4.87 -15.66 -12.37
N GLY A 32 5.29 -15.34 -11.14
CA GLY A 32 4.59 -15.78 -9.94
C GLY A 32 3.17 -15.22 -9.83
N ILE A 33 2.97 -13.96 -10.21
CA ILE A 33 1.66 -13.29 -10.20
C ILE A 33 0.76 -13.82 -11.33
N GLU A 34 1.31 -14.11 -12.51
CA GLU A 34 0.59 -14.79 -13.62
C GLU A 34 0.01 -16.15 -13.19
N ALA A 35 0.72 -16.85 -12.30
CA ALA A 35 0.35 -18.17 -11.82
C ALA A 35 -0.68 -18.15 -10.67
N LEU A 36 -1.11 -16.98 -10.18
CA LEU A 36 -2.14 -16.92 -9.15
C LEU A 36 -3.45 -17.55 -9.67
N PRO A 37 -4.11 -18.39 -8.85
CA PRO A 37 -5.37 -19.00 -9.21
C PRO A 37 -6.49 -17.95 -9.25
N ASP A 38 -7.65 -18.36 -9.76
CA ASP A 38 -8.88 -17.57 -9.60
C ASP A 38 -9.35 -17.63 -8.15
N HIS A 39 -9.62 -16.47 -7.56
CA HIS A 39 -10.16 -16.28 -6.20
C HIS A 39 -11.63 -15.86 -6.21
N GLY A 40 -12.28 -15.79 -7.38
CA GLY A 40 -13.72 -15.56 -7.50
C GLY A 40 -14.18 -14.25 -6.86
N ALA A 41 -15.14 -14.36 -5.94
CA ALA A 41 -15.78 -13.21 -5.27
C ALA A 41 -14.86 -12.45 -4.28
N ASP A 42 -13.64 -12.94 -4.03
CA ASP A 42 -12.74 -12.33 -3.05
C ASP A 42 -12.20 -10.96 -3.51
N TRP A 43 -11.85 -10.13 -2.53
CA TRP A 43 -11.22 -8.83 -2.76
C TRP A 43 -9.72 -8.91 -2.50
N LEU A 44 -8.93 -8.08 -3.19
CA LEU A 44 -7.49 -7.98 -3.01
C LEU A 44 -7.03 -6.54 -2.76
N ILE A 45 -6.25 -6.38 -1.69
CA ILE A 45 -5.49 -5.18 -1.40
C ILE A 45 -4.08 -5.31 -1.98
N LEU A 46 -3.67 -4.32 -2.78
CA LEU A 46 -2.33 -4.11 -3.30
C LEU A 46 -1.69 -2.96 -2.52
N ALA A 47 -0.94 -3.29 -1.46
CA ALA A 47 -0.41 -2.32 -0.49
C ALA A 47 0.92 -1.66 -0.93
N GLY A 48 0.96 -1.18 -2.18
CA GLY A 48 2.10 -0.47 -2.77
C GLY A 48 3.22 -1.35 -3.33
N ASP A 49 4.11 -0.74 -4.10
CA ASP A 49 5.27 -1.35 -4.77
C ASP A 49 4.90 -2.53 -5.69
N VAL A 50 3.79 -2.38 -6.42
CA VAL A 50 3.38 -3.24 -7.53
C VAL A 50 4.31 -3.03 -8.73
N ALA A 51 4.46 -1.79 -9.19
CA ALA A 51 5.23 -1.48 -10.40
C ALA A 51 5.71 -0.01 -10.46
N GLU A 52 6.83 0.23 -11.16
CA GLU A 52 7.36 1.59 -11.37
C GLU A 52 6.63 2.33 -12.53
N LYS A 53 6.21 1.60 -13.56
CA LYS A 53 5.66 2.16 -14.80
C LYS A 53 4.13 2.01 -14.88
N PRO A 54 3.43 2.98 -15.51
CA PRO A 54 1.98 2.89 -15.70
C PRO A 54 1.56 1.62 -16.46
N ASP A 55 2.30 1.23 -17.50
CA ASP A 55 1.98 0.06 -18.32
C ASP A 55 2.07 -1.27 -17.54
N ASP A 56 3.09 -1.40 -16.69
CA ASP A 56 3.28 -2.58 -15.84
C ASP A 56 2.19 -2.65 -14.76
N LEU A 57 1.76 -1.48 -14.25
CA LEU A 57 0.66 -1.37 -13.30
C LEU A 57 -0.68 -1.72 -13.95
N ALA A 58 -0.94 -1.21 -15.16
CA ALA A 58 -2.13 -1.53 -15.96
C ALA A 58 -2.20 -3.04 -16.26
N TRP A 59 -1.08 -3.65 -16.64
CA TRP A 59 -0.98 -5.08 -16.83
C TRP A 59 -1.34 -5.86 -15.56
N ALA A 60 -0.85 -5.41 -14.40
CA ALA A 60 -1.16 -6.05 -13.12
C ALA A 60 -2.66 -6.00 -12.82
N PHE A 61 -3.30 -4.85 -13.03
CA PHE A 61 -4.73 -4.67 -12.80
C PHE A 61 -5.59 -5.50 -13.77
N ASP A 62 -5.23 -5.57 -15.05
CA ASP A 62 -5.92 -6.44 -16.02
C ASP A 62 -5.82 -7.93 -15.66
N LEU A 63 -4.65 -8.38 -15.20
CA LEU A 63 -4.49 -9.75 -14.74
C LEU A 63 -5.30 -10.02 -13.46
N LEU A 64 -5.14 -9.20 -12.43
CA LEU A 64 -5.71 -9.46 -11.11
C LEU A 64 -7.23 -9.22 -11.06
N SER A 65 -7.79 -8.34 -11.90
CA SER A 65 -9.25 -8.14 -11.97
C SER A 65 -9.98 -9.36 -12.53
N ARG A 66 -9.28 -10.25 -13.25
CA ARG A 66 -9.80 -11.55 -13.69
C ARG A 66 -9.69 -12.65 -12.62
N ARG A 67 -9.00 -12.37 -11.50
CA ARG A 67 -8.78 -13.32 -10.39
C ARG A 67 -9.52 -12.91 -9.12
N PHE A 68 -9.82 -11.64 -8.94
CA PHE A 68 -10.49 -11.09 -7.76
C PHE A 68 -11.60 -10.17 -8.21
N ALA A 69 -12.76 -10.26 -7.55
CA ALA A 69 -13.94 -9.45 -7.88
C ALA A 69 -13.72 -7.95 -7.63
N ARG A 70 -12.80 -7.58 -6.73
CA ARG A 70 -12.45 -6.18 -6.48
C ARG A 70 -10.99 -6.02 -6.10
N LEU A 71 -10.37 -4.98 -6.65
CA LEU A 71 -9.02 -4.57 -6.31
C LEU A 71 -9.03 -3.22 -5.58
N ILE A 72 -8.18 -3.11 -4.58
CA ILE A 72 -7.89 -1.87 -3.85
C ILE A 72 -6.39 -1.67 -3.91
N TRP A 73 -5.95 -0.52 -4.38
CA TRP A 73 -4.54 -0.21 -4.53
C TRP A 73 -4.19 1.07 -3.78
N VAL A 74 -3.00 1.09 -3.18
CA VAL A 74 -2.34 2.28 -2.67
C VAL A 74 -0.95 2.37 -3.27
N PRO A 75 -0.41 3.58 -3.53
CA PRO A 75 0.95 3.72 -4.04
C PRO A 75 1.99 3.40 -2.97
N GLY A 76 3.06 2.72 -3.37
CA GLY A 76 4.33 2.69 -2.65
C GLY A 76 5.32 3.71 -3.21
N ASN A 77 6.58 3.69 -2.75
CA ASN A 77 7.59 4.61 -3.28
C ASN A 77 7.94 4.29 -4.73
N HIS A 78 7.89 3.03 -5.14
CA HIS A 78 8.26 2.62 -6.50
C HIS A 78 7.26 3.16 -7.54
N GLU A 79 5.96 3.22 -7.23
CA GLU A 79 4.98 3.88 -8.11
C GLU A 79 5.26 5.38 -8.30
N LEU A 80 5.97 6.00 -7.35
CA LEU A 80 6.32 7.42 -7.37
C LEU A 80 7.72 7.70 -7.91
N TRP A 81 8.48 6.66 -8.23
CA TRP A 81 9.77 6.84 -8.88
C TRP A 81 9.60 7.46 -10.27
N THR A 82 10.48 8.43 -10.53
CA THR A 82 10.50 9.16 -11.79
C THR A 82 10.84 8.22 -12.93
N VAL A 83 9.92 8.13 -13.90
CA VAL A 83 10.10 7.34 -15.10
C VAL A 83 10.04 8.22 -16.34
N LYS A 84 10.70 7.77 -17.40
CA LYS A 84 10.49 8.32 -18.74
C LYS A 84 9.27 7.64 -19.36
N GLY A 85 8.29 8.43 -19.78
CA GLY A 85 7.12 7.96 -20.53
C GLY A 85 7.47 7.56 -21.96
N PRO A 86 6.52 6.97 -22.71
CA PRO A 86 6.71 6.50 -24.07
C PRO A 86 7.22 7.59 -25.03
N ASP A 87 6.71 8.82 -24.86
CA ASP A 87 7.07 9.97 -25.70
C ASP A 87 8.34 10.70 -25.22
N GLY A 88 9.07 10.12 -24.27
CA GLY A 88 10.25 10.71 -23.65
C GLY A 88 9.96 11.74 -22.55
N ALA A 89 8.69 12.12 -22.36
CA ALA A 89 8.26 13.00 -21.27
C ALA A 89 8.57 12.39 -19.90
N VAL A 90 9.07 13.20 -18.97
CA VAL A 90 9.36 12.76 -17.60
C VAL A 90 8.08 12.80 -16.79
N LEU A 91 7.77 11.69 -16.12
CA LEU A 91 6.62 11.58 -15.24
C LEU A 91 7.14 11.42 -13.80
N ALA A 92 6.91 12.45 -12.97
CA ALA A 92 7.40 12.53 -11.59
C ALA A 92 6.41 13.25 -10.66
N GLY A 93 6.67 13.21 -9.34
CA GLY A 93 5.91 13.99 -8.35
C GLY A 93 4.41 13.70 -8.31
N GLU A 94 3.62 14.71 -7.96
CA GLU A 94 2.15 14.62 -7.91
C GLU A 94 1.58 14.26 -9.28
N ALA A 95 2.18 14.73 -10.38
CA ALA A 95 1.73 14.37 -11.73
C ALA A 95 1.88 12.86 -12.01
N LYS A 96 2.97 12.24 -11.56
CA LYS A 96 3.15 10.79 -11.61
C LYS A 96 2.12 10.07 -10.76
N TYR A 97 1.90 10.52 -9.54
CA TYR A 97 0.89 9.94 -8.66
C TYR A 97 -0.50 9.95 -9.33
N ARG A 98 -0.92 11.09 -9.89
CA ARG A 98 -2.20 11.23 -10.59
C ARG A 98 -2.31 10.31 -11.80
N ALA A 99 -1.25 10.19 -12.60
CA ALA A 99 -1.24 9.26 -13.72
C ALA A 99 -1.40 7.79 -13.27
N MET A 100 -0.81 7.38 -12.14
CA MET A 100 -1.01 6.02 -11.60
C MET A 100 -2.46 5.82 -11.08
N VAL A 101 -3.05 6.85 -10.46
CA VAL A 101 -4.47 6.85 -10.06
C VAL A 101 -5.39 6.73 -11.28
N ASP A 102 -5.09 7.43 -12.38
CA ASP A 102 -5.89 7.37 -13.60
C ASP A 102 -5.83 5.98 -14.26
N VAL A 103 -4.67 5.32 -14.23
CA VAL A 103 -4.56 3.90 -14.62
C VAL A 103 -5.45 3.03 -13.74
N ALA A 104 -5.35 3.15 -12.42
CA ALA A 104 -6.17 2.36 -11.51
C ALA A 104 -7.68 2.55 -11.76
N ARG A 105 -8.13 3.80 -11.92
CA ARG A 105 -9.53 4.12 -12.21
C ARG A 105 -10.01 3.57 -13.55
N THR A 106 -9.17 3.61 -14.58
CA THR A 106 -9.48 3.02 -15.91
C THR A 106 -9.75 1.52 -15.81
N HIS A 107 -9.12 0.84 -14.84
CA HIS A 107 -9.31 -0.58 -14.56
C HIS A 107 -10.34 -0.87 -13.44
N GLY A 108 -11.07 0.14 -12.96
CA GLY A 108 -12.06 -0.02 -11.89
C GLY A 108 -11.46 -0.36 -10.51
N VAL A 109 -10.15 -0.12 -10.33
CA VAL A 109 -9.43 -0.35 -9.07
C VAL A 109 -9.64 0.82 -8.12
N VAL A 110 -9.99 0.53 -6.87
CA VAL A 110 -10.19 1.57 -5.84
C VAL A 110 -8.85 2.16 -5.43
N THR A 111 -8.75 3.49 -5.36
CA THR A 111 -7.54 4.23 -4.99
C THR A 111 -7.72 5.04 -3.70
N PRO A 112 -6.65 5.65 -3.15
CA PRO A 112 -6.77 6.59 -2.02
C PRO A 112 -7.61 7.85 -2.32
N GLU A 113 -7.93 8.12 -3.58
CA GLU A 113 -8.66 9.32 -4.03
C GLU A 113 -10.15 9.04 -4.27
N ASP A 114 -10.57 7.77 -4.16
CA ASP A 114 -11.95 7.34 -4.39
C ASP A 114 -12.70 7.14 -3.06
N PRO A 115 -14.05 7.14 -3.07
CA PRO A 115 -14.85 6.84 -1.88
C PRO A 115 -14.41 5.54 -1.20
N TYR A 116 -14.30 5.56 0.13
CA TYR A 116 -13.87 4.38 0.88
C TYR A 116 -14.88 3.25 0.74
N PRO A 117 -14.47 2.08 0.21
CA PRO A 117 -15.38 0.97 0.04
C PRO A 117 -15.68 0.32 1.38
N VAL A 118 -16.91 -0.17 1.53
CA VAL A 118 -17.30 -1.02 2.65
C VAL A 118 -17.21 -2.47 2.21
N TRP A 119 -16.47 -3.26 2.97
CA TRP A 119 -16.48 -4.71 2.84
C TRP A 119 -17.61 -5.27 3.73
N GLU A 120 -18.56 -5.94 3.10
CA GLU A 120 -19.69 -6.58 3.78
C GLU A 120 -19.43 -8.08 3.88
N GLY A 121 -19.05 -8.55 5.06
CA GLY A 121 -18.89 -9.98 5.29
C GLY A 121 -19.32 -10.41 6.69
N ALA A 122 -18.93 -11.63 7.07
CA ALA A 122 -19.49 -12.31 8.23
C ALA A 122 -19.28 -11.58 9.58
N CYS A 123 -18.26 -10.71 9.69
CA CYS A 123 -18.00 -9.91 10.89
C CYS A 123 -18.70 -8.53 10.88
N GLY A 124 -19.61 -8.28 9.94
CA GLY A 124 -20.29 -7.01 9.75
C GLY A 124 -19.59 -6.08 8.76
N PRO A 125 -20.14 -4.88 8.52
CA PRO A 125 -19.55 -3.91 7.60
C PRO A 125 -18.23 -3.37 8.16
N VAL A 126 -17.20 -3.36 7.31
CA VAL A 126 -15.89 -2.78 7.63
C VAL A 126 -15.51 -1.80 6.54
N LEU A 127 -15.24 -0.55 6.92
CA LEU A 127 -14.80 0.48 5.97
C LEU A 127 -13.31 0.32 5.68
N LEU A 128 -12.94 0.18 4.42
CA LEU A 128 -11.55 0.06 4.01
C LEU A 128 -11.01 1.44 3.63
N GLY A 129 -9.97 1.89 4.32
CA GLY A 129 -9.32 3.18 4.08
C GLY A 129 -7.99 3.00 3.33
N PRO A 130 -7.97 2.98 1.98
CA PRO A 130 -6.76 3.16 1.20
C PRO A 130 -6.18 4.56 1.40
N LEU A 131 -4.91 4.64 1.78
CA LEU A 131 -4.21 5.87 2.13
C LEU A 131 -2.98 6.06 1.25
N PHE A 132 -2.61 7.32 1.03
CA PHE A 132 -1.29 7.69 0.51
C PHE A 132 -0.75 8.81 1.38
N LEU A 133 0.30 8.50 2.15
CA LEU A 133 0.86 9.38 3.19
C LEU A 133 2.31 9.79 2.94
N GLY A 134 3.14 8.94 2.33
CA GLY A 134 4.58 9.19 2.20
C GLY A 134 5.34 9.03 3.51
N PHE A 135 6.49 9.72 3.62
CA PHE A 135 7.35 9.77 4.80
C PHE A 135 7.94 11.17 4.97
N ASP A 136 8.37 11.49 6.20
CA ASP A 136 8.88 12.82 6.56
C ASP A 136 10.19 12.78 7.35
N TYR A 137 10.87 11.63 7.38
CA TYR A 137 12.07 11.37 8.17
C TYR A 137 11.88 11.46 9.69
N SER A 138 10.63 11.46 10.18
CA SER A 138 10.36 11.44 11.63
C SER A 138 10.69 10.08 12.26
N PHE A 139 10.68 9.00 11.51
CA PHE A 139 11.08 7.65 11.97
C PHE A 139 12.60 7.48 12.15
N ARG A 140 13.34 8.58 12.30
CA ARG A 140 14.72 8.57 12.77
C ARG A 140 14.77 8.34 14.30
N PRO A 141 15.92 7.92 14.86
CA PRO A 141 16.10 7.89 16.30
C PRO A 141 15.92 9.30 16.92
N PRO A 142 15.31 9.45 18.10
CA PRO A 142 15.02 10.75 18.71
C PRO A 142 16.25 11.66 18.91
N GLU A 143 17.42 11.06 19.13
CA GLU A 143 18.70 11.76 19.30
C GLU A 143 19.29 12.32 18.00
N ILE A 144 18.81 11.86 16.84
CA ILE A 144 19.26 12.31 15.54
C ILE A 144 18.40 13.50 15.10
N LYS A 145 19.05 14.62 14.79
CA LYS A 145 18.40 15.83 14.29
C LYS A 145 17.92 15.62 12.85
N LEU A 146 16.82 16.28 12.48
CA LEU A 146 16.24 16.14 11.14
C LEU A 146 17.21 16.67 10.06
N GLU A 147 17.92 17.76 10.37
CA GLU A 147 18.84 18.43 9.45
C GLU A 147 20.04 17.53 9.09
N THR A 148 20.42 16.60 9.96
CA THR A 148 21.58 15.71 9.80
C THR A 148 21.17 14.26 9.55
N VAL A 149 19.88 13.97 9.34
CA VAL A 149 19.37 12.59 9.25
C VAL A 149 19.95 11.83 8.06
N LEU A 150 20.11 12.50 6.91
CA LEU A 150 20.66 11.90 5.70
C LEU A 150 22.16 11.61 5.86
N GLU A 151 22.91 12.54 6.45
CA GLU A 151 24.33 12.36 6.76
C GLU A 151 24.52 11.16 7.68
N TRP A 152 23.74 11.08 8.77
CA TRP A 152 23.74 9.95 9.70
C TRP A 152 23.45 8.62 9.02
N ALA A 153 22.47 8.56 8.11
CA ALA A 153 22.19 7.33 7.38
C ALA A 153 23.35 6.95 6.43
N TRP A 154 23.93 7.94 5.74
CA TRP A 154 24.98 7.74 4.74
C TRP A 154 26.33 7.33 5.30
N GLU A 155 26.62 7.61 6.58
CA GLU A 155 27.81 7.09 7.27
C GLU A 155 27.97 5.57 7.17
N LYS A 156 26.85 4.83 7.08
CA LYS A 156 26.85 3.37 6.91
C LYS A 156 26.69 2.92 5.46
N ARG A 157 26.92 3.85 4.51
CA ARG A 157 26.74 3.65 3.06
C ARG A 157 25.33 3.20 2.68
N LEU A 158 24.35 3.49 3.53
CA LEU A 158 22.95 3.19 3.29
C LEU A 158 22.29 4.40 2.65
N ARG A 159 21.87 4.28 1.39
CA ARG A 159 21.20 5.36 0.64
C ARG A 159 19.87 4.83 0.12
N SER A 160 18.77 5.52 0.41
CA SER A 160 17.51 5.25 -0.29
C SER A 160 17.60 5.77 -1.72
N ALA A 161 17.10 4.97 -2.67
CA ALA A 161 16.96 5.40 -4.06
C ALA A 161 15.94 6.55 -4.19
N ASP A 162 15.00 6.65 -3.24
CA ASP A 162 13.97 7.69 -3.19
C ASP A 162 14.59 9.08 -3.23
N GLU A 163 15.76 9.28 -2.62
CA GLU A 163 16.47 10.56 -2.61
C GLU A 163 16.74 11.13 -4.01
N THR A 164 16.90 10.24 -4.99
CA THR A 164 17.18 10.60 -6.38
C THR A 164 16.04 10.31 -7.34
N ARG A 165 15.11 9.41 -6.98
CA ARG A 165 14.07 8.92 -7.89
C ARG A 165 12.69 9.46 -7.56
N LEU A 166 12.38 9.72 -6.29
CA LEU A 166 11.06 10.19 -5.88
C LEU A 166 11.08 11.71 -5.83
N LEU A 167 10.82 12.38 -6.95
CA LEU A 167 10.69 13.84 -6.94
C LEU A 167 9.37 14.24 -6.26
N SER A 168 9.35 15.38 -5.57
CA SER A 168 8.20 15.81 -4.76
C SER A 168 7.39 16.94 -5.40
N ASP A 169 7.71 17.37 -6.63
CA ASP A 169 6.99 18.47 -7.28
C ASP A 169 5.46 18.26 -7.27
N PRO A 170 4.65 19.31 -6.98
CA PRO A 170 5.05 20.72 -6.79
C PRO A 170 5.49 21.07 -5.36
N TYR A 171 5.58 20.09 -4.46
CA TYR A 171 6.02 20.31 -3.08
C TYR A 171 7.53 20.49 -3.02
N LEU A 172 7.98 21.45 -2.21
CA LEU A 172 9.40 21.77 -2.06
C LEU A 172 10.22 20.57 -1.56
N THR A 173 9.63 19.78 -0.66
CA THR A 173 10.26 18.57 -0.11
C THR A 173 9.28 17.40 -0.01
N ARG A 174 9.82 16.19 0.20
CA ARG A 174 9.01 14.99 0.47
C ARG A 174 8.26 15.10 1.81
N GLN A 175 8.86 15.78 2.80
CA GLN A 175 8.21 16.09 4.07
C GLN A 175 7.00 17.00 3.87
N ASP A 176 7.10 18.02 3.01
CA ASP A 176 5.98 18.93 2.71
C ASP A 176 4.84 18.17 2.02
N TRP A 177 5.18 17.29 1.06
CA TRP A 177 4.18 16.43 0.42
C TRP A 177 3.53 15.48 1.43
N CYS A 178 4.33 14.83 2.28
CA CYS A 178 3.84 13.95 3.35
C CYS A 178 2.91 14.69 4.30
N ALA A 179 3.29 15.87 4.78
CA ALA A 179 2.47 16.70 5.66
C ALA A 179 1.12 17.08 5.02
N ALA A 180 1.13 17.46 3.73
CA ALA A 180 -0.10 17.76 2.99
C ALA A 180 -1.00 16.52 2.86
N ARG A 181 -0.42 15.36 2.54
CA ARG A 181 -1.13 14.08 2.44
C ARG A 181 -1.71 13.63 3.78
N VAL A 182 -0.96 13.76 4.87
CA VAL A 182 -1.42 13.47 6.24
C VAL A 182 -2.60 14.37 6.60
N ALA A 183 -2.49 15.69 6.38
CA ALA A 183 -3.56 16.63 6.70
C ALA A 183 -4.83 16.35 5.91
N TRP A 184 -4.71 16.12 4.61
CA TRP A 184 -5.85 15.80 3.74
C TRP A 184 -6.51 14.48 4.14
N THR A 185 -5.72 13.43 4.34
CA THR A 185 -6.22 12.09 4.68
C THR A 185 -6.86 12.06 6.06
N ARG A 186 -6.28 12.77 7.04
CA ARG A 186 -6.86 12.92 8.38
C ARG A 186 -8.24 13.58 8.33
N ALA A 187 -8.34 14.74 7.67
CA ALA A 187 -9.61 15.45 7.54
C ALA A 187 -10.67 14.60 6.81
N ARG A 188 -10.23 13.78 5.85
CA ARG A 188 -11.08 12.85 5.14
C ARG A 188 -11.59 11.72 6.03
N LEU A 189 -10.70 11.02 6.76
CA LEU A 189 -11.08 9.97 7.70
C LEU A 189 -12.04 10.49 8.79
N GLU A 190 -11.77 11.68 9.34
CA GLU A 190 -12.64 12.32 10.33
C GLU A 190 -14.05 12.62 9.79
N ARG A 191 -14.17 12.93 8.50
CA ARG A 191 -15.45 13.22 7.84
C ARG A 191 -16.19 11.96 7.39
N GLU A 192 -15.46 10.98 6.86
CA GLU A 192 -16.05 9.87 6.11
C GLU A 192 -16.18 8.57 6.93
N VAL A 193 -15.49 8.42 8.06
CA VAL A 193 -15.65 7.25 8.94
C VAL A 193 -16.87 7.46 9.85
N PRO A 194 -17.96 6.68 9.69
CA PRO A 194 -19.13 6.81 10.56
C PRO A 194 -18.80 6.44 12.00
N ALA A 195 -19.51 7.05 12.96
CA ALA A 195 -19.34 6.73 14.37
C ALA A 195 -19.54 5.22 14.63
N GLY A 196 -18.59 4.59 15.32
CA GLY A 196 -18.61 3.16 15.64
C GLY A 196 -18.23 2.23 14.48
N MET A 197 -18.10 2.74 13.25
CA MET A 197 -17.66 1.93 12.10
C MET A 197 -16.25 1.40 12.34
N ARG A 198 -16.05 0.09 12.14
CA ARG A 198 -14.73 -0.52 12.16
C ARG A 198 -14.02 -0.25 10.84
N THR A 199 -12.70 -0.06 10.89
CA THR A 199 -11.91 0.20 9.69
C THR A 199 -10.83 -0.84 9.43
N VAL A 200 -10.37 -0.92 8.18
CA VAL A 200 -9.05 -1.45 7.84
C VAL A 200 -8.27 -0.32 7.18
N LEU A 201 -7.18 0.13 7.81
CA LEU A 201 -6.33 1.18 7.25
C LEU A 201 -5.26 0.54 6.38
N ILE A 202 -5.08 1.05 5.16
CA ILE A 202 -4.20 0.45 4.16
C ILE A 202 -3.24 1.54 3.70
N ASN A 203 -1.96 1.39 3.99
CA ASN A 203 -0.93 2.33 3.58
C ASN A 203 0.36 1.56 3.28
N HIS A 204 1.11 1.94 2.25
CA HIS A 204 2.33 1.22 1.92
C HIS A 204 3.36 1.24 3.07
N TYR A 205 3.54 2.41 3.68
CA TYR A 205 4.42 2.57 4.85
C TYR A 205 3.71 2.14 6.15
N PRO A 206 4.41 1.53 7.12
CA PRO A 206 3.84 1.30 8.44
C PRO A 206 3.37 2.61 9.08
N LEU A 207 2.20 2.59 9.73
CA LEU A 207 1.63 3.77 10.40
C LEU A 207 2.31 4.11 11.73
N ARG A 208 3.22 3.26 12.22
CA ARG A 208 3.91 3.39 13.50
C ARG A 208 5.40 3.07 13.36
N GLN A 209 6.24 3.83 14.05
CA GLN A 209 7.69 3.69 14.02
C GLN A 209 8.14 2.33 14.60
N ASP A 210 7.46 1.85 15.63
CA ASP A 210 7.85 0.61 16.34
C ASP A 210 7.60 -0.68 15.52
N LEU A 211 6.92 -0.55 14.37
CA LEU A 211 6.75 -1.63 13.39
C LEU A 211 7.91 -1.73 12.40
N VAL A 212 8.80 -0.72 12.37
CA VAL A 212 10.00 -0.74 11.52
C VAL A 212 11.05 -1.67 12.13
N THR A 213 10.99 -2.95 11.76
CA THR A 213 11.81 -4.03 12.34
C THR A 213 13.08 -4.36 11.54
N LEU A 214 13.62 -3.39 10.80
CA LEU A 214 14.76 -3.55 9.89
C LEU A 214 16.10 -3.83 10.60
N ARG A 215 16.33 -5.08 11.02
CA ARG A 215 17.53 -5.46 11.80
C ARG A 215 18.86 -5.29 11.06
N ARG A 216 18.87 -5.51 9.74
CA ARG A 216 20.11 -5.46 8.93
C ARG A 216 20.49 -4.05 8.49
N ILE A 217 19.50 -3.17 8.37
CA ILE A 217 19.65 -1.81 7.87
C ILE A 217 18.83 -0.82 8.72
N PRO A 218 19.03 -0.76 10.05
CA PRO A 218 18.18 0.03 10.94
C PRO A 218 18.20 1.53 10.61
N ARG A 219 19.29 2.03 10.00
CA ARG A 219 19.37 3.43 9.54
C ARG A 219 18.48 3.76 8.33
N PHE A 220 17.72 2.79 7.81
CA PHE A 220 16.73 3.01 6.74
C PHE A 220 15.39 3.52 7.28
N SER A 221 15.18 3.46 8.61
CA SER A 221 13.91 3.85 9.22
C SER A 221 13.39 5.26 8.86
N PRO A 222 14.22 6.29 8.57
CA PRO A 222 13.70 7.61 8.18
C PRO A 222 12.82 7.60 6.91
N TRP A 223 13.01 6.63 6.02
CA TRP A 223 12.21 6.49 4.78
C TRP A 223 10.95 5.65 4.97
N CYS A 224 10.66 5.18 6.19
CA CYS A 224 9.64 4.16 6.43
C CYS A 224 8.29 4.70 6.93
N GLY A 225 8.06 6.01 6.94
CA GLY A 225 6.76 6.59 7.33
C GLY A 225 6.88 7.91 8.09
N THR A 226 5.84 8.22 8.87
CA THR A 226 5.71 9.46 9.66
C THR A 226 5.11 9.17 11.03
N ALA A 227 5.55 9.91 12.04
CA ALA A 227 5.08 9.83 13.42
C ALA A 227 3.71 10.51 13.60
N ALA A 228 3.22 11.24 12.60
CA ALA A 228 1.92 11.88 12.64
C ALA A 228 0.73 10.89 12.64
N THR A 229 0.99 9.59 12.40
CA THR A 229 -0.02 8.54 12.32
C THR A 229 0.02 7.50 13.43
N GLU A 230 0.83 7.71 14.47
CA GLU A 230 1.09 6.73 15.54
C GLU A 230 -0.17 6.22 16.26
N ASP A 231 -1.21 7.05 16.35
CA ASP A 231 -2.48 6.78 17.04
C ASP A 231 -3.64 6.45 16.08
N TRP A 232 -3.42 6.43 14.76
CA TRP A 232 -4.50 6.34 13.78
C TRP A 232 -5.29 5.03 13.87
N HIS A 233 -4.64 3.93 14.23
CA HIS A 233 -5.29 2.62 14.42
C HIS A 233 -6.35 2.66 15.53
N GLN A 234 -6.09 3.38 16.63
CA GLN A 234 -7.08 3.57 17.69
C GLN A 234 -8.09 4.66 17.30
N ARG A 235 -7.58 5.79 16.81
CA ARG A 235 -8.38 6.98 16.50
C ARG A 235 -9.45 6.73 15.45
N PHE A 236 -9.15 5.88 14.47
CA PHE A 236 -10.08 5.51 13.40
C PHE A 236 -10.60 4.08 13.54
N ASN A 237 -10.58 3.52 14.76
CA ASN A 237 -11.29 2.29 15.11
C ASN A 237 -10.90 1.08 14.23
N ALA A 238 -9.61 0.93 13.94
CA ALA A 238 -9.11 -0.08 13.02
C ALA A 238 -9.17 -1.50 13.62
N LEU A 239 -9.64 -2.47 12.83
CA LEU A 239 -9.47 -3.90 13.07
C LEU A 239 -8.08 -4.37 12.65
N ALA A 240 -7.61 -3.84 11.53
CA ALA A 240 -6.28 -4.13 11.02
C ALA A 240 -5.68 -2.90 10.32
N CYS A 241 -4.36 -2.82 10.34
CA CYS A 241 -3.58 -1.90 9.53
C CYS A 241 -2.66 -2.71 8.61
N ILE A 242 -2.75 -2.47 7.30
CA ILE A 242 -2.05 -3.23 6.26
C ILE A 242 -0.95 -2.36 5.68
N HIS A 243 0.27 -2.90 5.61
CA HIS A 243 1.41 -2.23 5.01
C HIS A 243 2.39 -3.18 4.34
N GLY A 244 3.35 -2.61 3.61
CA GLY A 244 4.45 -3.32 2.96
C GLY A 244 5.77 -2.65 3.29
N HIS A 245 6.54 -2.34 2.24
CA HIS A 245 7.75 -1.51 2.21
C HIS A 245 8.99 -2.12 2.86
N LEU A 246 8.83 -2.78 4.01
CA LEU A 246 9.94 -3.27 4.81
C LEU A 246 10.56 -4.54 4.23
N HIS A 247 9.80 -5.29 3.43
CA HIS A 247 10.17 -6.61 2.93
C HIS A 247 10.43 -7.60 4.10
N VAL A 248 9.69 -7.43 5.19
CA VAL A 248 9.75 -8.28 6.39
C VAL A 248 8.33 -8.72 6.76
N PRO A 249 7.77 -9.71 6.06
CA PRO A 249 6.41 -10.19 6.31
C PRO A 249 6.23 -10.64 7.75
N ALA A 250 5.28 -10.02 8.44
CA ALA A 250 5.04 -10.25 9.86
C ALA A 250 3.62 -9.83 10.26
N THR A 251 3.15 -10.40 11.37
CA THR A 251 1.94 -9.95 12.05
C THR A 251 2.33 -9.40 13.42
N HIS A 252 1.92 -8.17 13.68
CA HIS A 252 2.11 -7.51 14.96
C HIS A 252 0.76 -7.15 15.57
N TRP A 253 0.74 -7.00 16.89
CA TRP A 253 -0.44 -6.54 17.63
C TRP A 253 -0.05 -5.34 18.47
N ARG A 254 -0.80 -4.25 18.35
CA ARG A 254 -0.67 -3.04 19.17
C ARG A 254 -2.04 -2.56 19.57
N ASP A 255 -2.24 -2.33 20.85
CA ASP A 255 -3.51 -1.80 21.38
C ASP A 255 -4.74 -2.63 20.96
N GLY A 256 -4.57 -3.95 20.84
CA GLY A 256 -5.61 -4.87 20.36
C GLY A 256 -5.88 -4.82 18.85
N VAL A 257 -5.14 -4.05 18.08
CA VAL A 257 -5.23 -3.95 16.61
C VAL A 257 -4.14 -4.77 15.94
N ARG A 258 -4.51 -5.48 14.88
CA ARG A 258 -3.60 -6.29 14.06
C ARG A 258 -2.88 -5.43 13.02
N PHE A 259 -1.57 -5.56 12.92
CA PHE A 259 -0.75 -4.93 11.88
C PHE A 259 -0.15 -6.04 11.01
N GLU A 260 -0.38 -5.96 9.71
CA GLU A 260 0.09 -6.96 8.75
C GLU A 260 1.08 -6.32 7.78
N GLU A 261 2.33 -6.79 7.84
CA GLU A 261 3.29 -6.57 6.76
C GLU A 261 3.09 -7.69 5.72
N VAL A 262 2.69 -7.29 4.52
CA VAL A 262 2.19 -8.20 3.47
C VAL A 262 3.08 -8.24 2.23
N SER A 263 4.34 -7.83 2.36
CA SER A 263 5.28 -7.79 1.25
C SER A 263 5.52 -9.16 0.64
N LEU A 264 5.67 -9.22 -0.68
CA LEU A 264 6.32 -10.33 -1.37
C LEU A 264 7.84 -10.11 -1.39
N GLY A 265 8.25 -8.93 -1.84
CA GLY A 265 9.64 -8.51 -2.00
C GLY A 265 10.29 -9.03 -3.29
N TYR A 266 11.60 -8.81 -3.41
CA TYR A 266 12.39 -9.25 -4.55
C TYR A 266 12.55 -10.78 -4.58
N PRO A 267 12.78 -11.39 -5.77
CA PRO A 267 12.96 -12.84 -5.92
C PRO A 267 13.92 -13.48 -4.91
N ARG A 268 15.07 -12.82 -4.68
CA ARG A 268 16.11 -13.32 -3.75
C ARG A 268 15.66 -13.35 -2.28
N GLN A 269 14.61 -12.62 -1.92
CA GLN A 269 14.08 -12.57 -0.56
C GLN A 269 13.07 -13.69 -0.30
N TRP A 270 12.26 -14.08 -1.29
CA TRP A 270 11.20 -15.07 -1.09
C TRP A 270 11.49 -16.46 -1.68
N GLN A 271 12.28 -16.56 -2.76
CA GLN A 271 12.60 -17.85 -3.39
C GLN A 271 13.30 -18.84 -2.45
N PRO A 272 14.31 -18.44 -1.64
CA PRO A 272 14.96 -19.37 -0.70
C PRO A 272 14.00 -19.94 0.36
N HIS A 273 12.87 -19.28 0.59
CA HIS A 273 11.87 -19.66 1.59
C HIS A 273 10.64 -20.33 0.96
N GLY A 274 10.61 -20.51 -0.36
CA GLY A 274 9.45 -21.06 -1.08
C GLY A 274 8.16 -20.29 -0.82
N ARG A 275 8.25 -18.96 -0.60
CA ARG A 275 7.11 -18.06 -0.33
C ARG A 275 6.73 -17.28 -1.59
N GLY A 276 6.35 -18.02 -2.64
CA GLY A 276 5.82 -17.42 -3.86
C GLY A 276 4.55 -16.59 -3.59
N PRO A 277 4.04 -15.86 -4.61
CA PRO A 277 2.89 -14.97 -4.44
C PRO A 277 1.64 -15.63 -3.84
N ASP A 278 1.36 -16.87 -4.21
CA ASP A 278 0.24 -17.68 -3.67
C ASP A 278 0.30 -17.82 -2.15
N ARG A 279 1.51 -18.07 -1.61
CA ARG A 279 1.78 -18.19 -0.17
C ARG A 279 2.01 -16.85 0.52
N ALA A 280 2.29 -15.80 -0.26
CA ALA A 280 2.47 -14.46 0.26
C ALA A 280 1.15 -13.74 0.50
N LEU A 281 0.07 -14.13 -0.20
CA LEU A 281 -1.28 -13.61 0.03
C LEU A 281 -1.69 -13.73 1.50
N ARG A 282 -1.97 -12.58 2.11
CA ARG A 282 -2.39 -12.49 3.51
C ARG A 282 -3.91 -12.41 3.60
N LEU A 283 -4.53 -13.30 4.37
CA LEU A 283 -5.95 -13.16 4.72
C LEU A 283 -6.13 -12.02 5.73
N VAL A 284 -6.86 -10.98 5.34
CA VAL A 284 -7.15 -9.79 6.17
C VAL A 284 -8.54 -9.86 6.80
N LEU A 285 -9.56 -10.23 6.04
CA LEU A 285 -10.90 -10.50 6.57
C LEU A 285 -11.50 -11.77 5.93
N PRO A 286 -12.37 -12.50 6.63
CA PRO A 286 -12.67 -12.36 8.07
C PRO A 286 -11.42 -12.59 8.94
N LEU A 287 -11.41 -12.01 10.15
CA LEU A 287 -10.32 -12.16 11.12
C LEU A 287 -10.21 -13.61 11.62
#